data_AF-A0A813CF05-F1
#
_entry.id   AF-A0A813CF05-F1
#
_cell.length_a   1.000
_cell.length_b   1.000
_cell.length_c   1.000
_cell.angle_alpha   90.00
_cell.angle_beta   90.00
_cell.angle_gamma   90.00
#
_symmetry.space_group_name_H-M   'P 1'
#
loop_
_entity.id
_entity.type
_entity.pdbx_description
1 polymer ?
#
loop_
_entity_poly.entity_id
_entity_poly.type
_entity_poly.pdbx_seq_one_letter_code
_entity_poly.pdbx_strand_id
1 'polypeptide(L)'
;MNTGAMDGWPFPSDFRDPNEVWDLQGKLMFFALYTGFWACVVLAVFLYTRLRSRCSCRRRARSPARRQSSGFDDVSKMSEAFGEMPAFPESKVHELFLEQAKLTPTATALVLPHEAKTVVTYQELAEAVRQLAAVLEQLGANGEIVALSLPRSSLQVVSILGALLAGAGYLPMDDTGPE
;
A
#
# COMPACT_ATOMS: atom_id res chain seq x y z
N MET A 1 14.34 19.04 -46.83
CA MET A 1 14.23 18.78 -45.38
C MET A 1 13.96 17.30 -45.21
N ASN A 2 14.79 16.67 -44.39
CA ASN A 2 14.99 15.23 -44.29
C ASN A 2 14.03 14.68 -43.23
N THR A 3 13.14 13.75 -43.57
CA THR A 3 12.46 12.90 -42.59
C THR A 3 12.75 11.47 -42.96
N GLY A 4 13.72 10.90 -42.24
CA GLY A 4 14.07 9.49 -42.35
C GLY A 4 12.83 8.65 -42.12
N ALA A 5 12.43 7.93 -43.17
CA ALA A 5 11.60 6.76 -43.03
C ALA A 5 12.29 5.84 -42.02
N MET A 6 11.68 5.69 -40.84
CA MET A 6 12.04 4.60 -39.94
C MET A 6 11.52 3.32 -40.58
N ASP A 7 12.37 2.73 -41.40
CA ASP A 7 12.21 1.43 -42.04
C ASP A 7 12.22 0.36 -40.94
N GLY A 8 11.03 -0.02 -40.45
CA GLY A 8 10.89 -1.00 -39.36
C GLY A 8 9.60 -0.96 -38.56
N TRP A 9 8.63 -0.11 -38.92
CA TRP A 9 7.35 -0.04 -38.21
C TRP A 9 6.44 -1.22 -38.58
N PRO A 10 6.01 -2.07 -37.63
CA PRO A 10 5.32 -3.34 -37.91
C PRO A 10 3.82 -3.19 -38.18
N PHE A 11 3.27 -1.97 -38.16
CA PHE A 11 1.85 -1.70 -38.36
C PHE A 11 1.59 -0.99 -39.70
N PRO A 12 0.40 -1.19 -40.30
CA PRO A 12 -0.02 -0.49 -41.51
C PRO A 12 0.15 1.03 -41.41
N SER A 13 0.50 1.68 -42.51
CA SER A 13 0.74 3.14 -42.61
C SER A 13 -0.42 4.00 -42.09
N ASP A 14 -1.63 3.45 -42.11
CA ASP A 14 -2.88 4.15 -41.79
C ASP A 14 -3.06 4.39 -40.27
N PHE A 15 -2.17 3.81 -39.45
CA PHE A 15 -2.13 4.04 -38.00
C PHE A 15 -1.31 5.27 -37.58
N ARG A 16 -0.67 5.98 -38.52
CA ARG A 16 0.46 6.87 -38.19
C ARG A 16 0.11 8.30 -37.78
N ASP A 17 -1.13 8.75 -37.94
CA ASP A 17 -1.59 10.00 -37.30
C ASP A 17 -3.13 10.07 -37.28
N PRO A 18 -3.79 10.08 -36.10
CA PRO A 18 -5.26 10.15 -36.01
C PRO A 18 -5.83 11.43 -36.63
N ASN A 19 -5.00 12.47 -36.79
CA ASN A 19 -5.45 13.74 -37.33
C ASN A 19 -5.56 13.75 -38.86
N GLU A 20 -4.75 12.93 -39.57
CA GLU A 20 -4.72 12.87 -41.04
C GLU A 20 -5.66 11.80 -41.63
N VAL A 21 -5.91 10.70 -40.92
CA VAL A 21 -6.54 9.49 -41.52
C VAL A 21 -8.03 9.35 -41.21
N TRP A 22 -8.53 9.88 -40.10
CA TRP A 22 -9.93 9.69 -39.70
C TRP A 22 -10.84 10.79 -40.25
N ASP A 23 -11.94 10.38 -40.87
CA ASP A 23 -13.05 11.28 -41.18
C ASP A 23 -13.73 11.78 -39.89
N LEU A 24 -14.54 12.85 -40.02
CA LEU A 24 -15.23 13.45 -38.87
C LEU A 24 -16.11 12.43 -38.13
N GLN A 25 -16.68 11.47 -38.88
CA GLN A 25 -17.53 10.41 -38.36
C GLN A 25 -16.73 9.41 -37.51
N GLY A 26 -15.54 8.98 -37.95
CA GLY A 26 -14.64 8.12 -37.19
C GLY A 26 -14.14 8.76 -35.91
N LYS A 27 -13.80 10.06 -35.95
CA LYS A 27 -13.41 10.83 -34.75
C LYS A 27 -14.56 10.85 -33.73
N LEU A 28 -15.78 11.13 -34.17
CA LEU A 28 -16.96 11.14 -33.29
C LEU A 28 -17.27 9.77 -32.69
N MET A 29 -17.16 8.69 -33.47
CA MET A 29 -17.36 7.32 -32.98
C MET A 29 -16.30 6.96 -31.93
N PHE A 30 -15.04 7.31 -32.14
CA PHE A 30 -13.97 7.06 -31.18
C PHE A 30 -14.22 7.80 -29.86
N PHE A 31 -14.54 9.10 -29.92
CA PHE A 31 -14.84 9.87 -28.71
C PHE A 31 -16.09 9.35 -27.97
N ALA A 32 -17.14 8.93 -28.69
CA ALA A 32 -18.34 8.36 -28.09
C ALA A 32 -18.06 7.02 -27.38
N LEU A 33 -17.27 6.14 -28.01
CA LEU A 33 -16.88 4.86 -27.41
C LEU A 33 -15.94 5.05 -26.22
N TYR A 34 -14.98 5.97 -26.34
CA TYR A 34 -14.02 6.28 -25.28
C TYR A 34 -14.72 6.88 -24.04
N THR A 35 -15.54 7.91 -24.24
CA THR A 35 -16.30 8.54 -23.15
C THR A 35 -17.35 7.62 -22.56
N GLY A 36 -18.01 6.79 -23.38
CA GLY A 36 -18.94 5.76 -22.91
C GLY A 36 -18.26 4.69 -22.07
N PHE A 37 -17.09 4.21 -22.49
CA PHE A 37 -16.28 3.26 -21.73
C PHE A 37 -15.88 3.82 -20.36
N TRP A 38 -15.34 5.05 -20.33
CA TRP A 38 -14.95 5.70 -19.07
C TRP A 38 -16.15 5.99 -18.17
N ALA A 39 -17.30 6.38 -18.72
CA ALA A 39 -18.54 6.54 -17.96
C ALA A 39 -19.00 5.21 -17.34
N CYS A 40 -18.93 4.10 -18.08
CA CYS A 40 -19.23 2.76 -17.55
C CYS A 40 -18.28 2.34 -16.43
N VAL A 41 -16.98 2.60 -16.55
CA VAL A 41 -15.99 2.30 -15.50
C VAL A 41 -16.29 3.10 -14.23
N VAL A 42 -16.53 4.41 -14.35
CA VAL A 42 -16.89 5.26 -13.21
C VAL A 42 -18.20 4.79 -12.56
N LEU A 43 -19.21 4.46 -13.36
CA LEU A 43 -20.49 3.95 -12.88
C LEU A 43 -20.32 2.59 -12.18
N ALA A 44 -19.49 1.70 -12.71
CA ALA A 44 -19.19 0.41 -12.10
C ALA A 44 -18.47 0.56 -10.75
N VAL A 45 -17.46 1.43 -10.65
CA VAL A 45 -16.74 1.72 -9.39
C VAL A 45 -17.68 2.36 -8.36
N PHE A 46 -18.50 3.32 -8.79
CA PHE A 46 -19.48 3.99 -7.93
C PHE A 46 -20.57 3.02 -7.44
N LEU A 47 -21.09 2.16 -8.31
CA LEU A 47 -22.06 1.13 -7.93
C LEU A 47 -21.41 0.06 -7.04
N TYR A 48 -20.19 -0.35 -7.34
CA TYR A 48 -19.45 -1.34 -6.55
C TYR A 48 -19.20 -0.83 -5.12
N THR A 49 -18.74 0.41 -4.97
CA THR A 49 -18.54 1.04 -3.65
C THR A 49 -19.86 1.22 -2.89
N ARG A 50 -20.96 1.58 -3.57
CA ARG A 50 -22.30 1.66 -2.96
C ARG A 50 -22.91 0.32 -2.59
N LEU A 51 -22.68 -0.72 -3.38
CA LEU A 51 -23.14 -2.08 -3.08
C LEU A 51 -22.33 -2.67 -1.91
N ARG A 52 -21.02 -2.40 -1.86
CA ARG A 52 -20.15 -2.80 -0.75
C ARG A 52 -20.54 -2.13 0.57
N SER A 53 -20.97 -0.86 0.56
CA SER A 53 -21.43 -0.17 1.79
C SER A 53 -22.77 -0.70 2.33
N ARG A 54 -23.67 -1.18 1.46
CA ARG A 54 -24.92 -1.84 1.89
C ARG A 54 -24.73 -3.27 2.42
N CYS A 55 -23.68 -3.97 1.99
CA CYS A 55 -23.38 -5.32 2.46
C CYS A 55 -22.55 -5.36 3.76
N SER A 56 -21.97 -4.24 4.21
CA SER A 56 -21.19 -4.17 5.45
C SER A 56 -22.04 -4.45 6.70
N CYS A 57 -23.30 -3.99 6.72
CA CYS A 57 -24.22 -4.29 7.83
C CYS A 57 -24.79 -5.72 7.85
N ARG A 58 -24.51 -6.57 6.84
CA ARG A 58 -25.03 -7.95 6.77
C ARG A 58 -23.96 -9.05 6.79
N ARG A 59 -22.66 -8.72 6.78
CA ARG A 59 -21.56 -9.71 6.89
C ARG A 59 -21.05 -9.94 8.32
N ARG A 60 -21.85 -9.64 9.35
CA ARG A 60 -21.58 -10.10 10.73
C ARG A 60 -22.18 -11.48 11.04
N ALA A 61 -22.83 -12.13 10.09
CA ALA A 61 -23.36 -13.48 10.25
C ALA A 61 -22.90 -14.37 9.09
N ARG A 62 -22.08 -15.39 9.43
CA ARG A 62 -21.49 -16.44 8.59
C ARG A 62 -20.29 -16.05 7.72
N SER A 63 -19.09 -16.25 8.27
CA SER A 63 -17.93 -16.69 7.49
C SER A 63 -17.75 -18.19 7.73
N PRO A 64 -18.04 -19.07 6.73
CA PRO A 64 -17.63 -20.46 6.80
C PRO A 64 -16.16 -20.59 6.38
N ALA A 65 -15.46 -21.46 7.09
CA ALA A 65 -14.25 -22.19 6.69
C ALA A 65 -13.16 -21.40 5.95
N ARG A 66 -12.18 -20.95 6.74
CA ARG A 66 -10.72 -21.03 6.51
C ARG A 66 -10.37 -21.81 5.22
N ARG A 67 -10.09 -21.09 4.14
CA ARG A 67 -9.41 -21.63 2.94
C ARG A 67 -7.97 -21.93 3.35
N GLN A 68 -7.63 -23.21 3.48
CA GLN A 68 -6.25 -23.66 3.66
C GLN A 68 -5.44 -23.22 2.45
N SER A 69 -4.47 -22.33 2.66
CA SER A 69 -3.38 -22.07 1.72
C SER A 69 -2.32 -23.15 1.94
N SER A 70 -2.34 -24.19 1.10
CA SER A 70 -1.32 -25.23 1.03
C SER A 70 -0.01 -24.67 0.43
N GLY A 71 0.72 -23.91 1.24
CA GLY A 71 2.02 -23.34 0.86
C GLY A 71 2.94 -23.07 2.04
N PHE A 72 2.56 -23.55 3.24
CA PHE A 72 3.29 -23.38 4.49
C PHE A 72 3.33 -24.69 5.28
N ASP A 73 3.33 -25.83 4.60
CA ASP A 73 3.32 -27.16 5.25
C ASP A 73 4.73 -27.65 5.62
N ASP A 74 5.77 -26.83 5.38
CA ASP A 74 7.17 -27.17 5.67
C ASP A 74 7.77 -26.33 6.81
N VAL A 75 6.93 -25.93 7.78
CA VAL A 75 7.37 -25.19 8.99
C VAL A 75 8.40 -26.01 9.79
N SER A 76 8.32 -27.34 9.70
CA SER A 76 9.23 -28.29 10.36
C SER A 76 10.67 -28.16 9.86
N LYS A 77 10.91 -27.82 8.58
CA LYS A 77 12.26 -27.58 8.08
C LYS A 77 12.81 -26.20 8.44
N MET A 78 11.95 -25.21 8.69
CA MET A 78 12.40 -23.91 9.20
C MET A 78 12.91 -24.03 10.64
N SER A 79 12.28 -24.82 11.52
CA SER A 79 12.74 -24.94 12.92
C SER A 79 14.13 -25.55 13.07
N GLU A 80 14.55 -26.42 12.14
CA GLU A 80 15.89 -27.04 12.16
C GLU A 80 17.00 -26.01 11.87
N ALA A 81 16.68 -24.91 11.18
CA ALA A 81 17.63 -23.84 10.86
C ALA A 81 17.72 -22.74 11.94
N PHE A 82 16.68 -22.53 12.73
CA PHE A 82 16.58 -21.42 13.70
C PHE A 82 16.90 -21.81 15.16
N GLY A 83 17.18 -23.09 15.44
CA GLY A 83 17.43 -23.57 16.80
C GLY A 83 16.19 -23.50 17.69
N GLU A 84 16.38 -23.64 19.01
CA GLU A 84 15.28 -23.51 19.97
C GLU A 84 14.76 -22.07 19.95
N MET A 85 13.58 -21.87 19.37
CA MET A 85 12.95 -20.56 19.34
C MET A 85 12.56 -20.16 20.76
N PRO A 86 13.01 -19.01 21.26
CA PRO A 86 12.57 -18.51 22.55
C PRO A 86 11.05 -18.32 22.52
N ALA A 87 10.40 -18.47 23.68
CA ALA A 87 8.98 -18.18 23.80
C ALA A 87 8.71 -16.76 23.28
N PHE A 88 7.70 -16.62 22.42
CA PHE A 88 7.28 -15.31 21.94
C PHE A 88 6.83 -14.46 23.15
N PRO A 89 7.29 -13.21 23.28
CA PRO A 89 6.82 -12.34 24.33
C PRO A 89 5.32 -12.08 24.16
N GLU A 90 4.58 -12.02 25.27
CA GLU A 90 3.14 -11.67 25.24
C GLU A 90 2.92 -10.20 24.85
N SER A 91 3.93 -9.36 25.09
CA SER A 91 3.91 -7.93 24.76
C SER A 91 3.95 -7.68 23.25
N LYS A 92 3.23 -6.66 22.81
CA LYS A 92 3.21 -6.28 21.39
C LYS A 92 4.49 -5.55 21.00
N VAL A 93 4.88 -5.64 19.73
CA VAL A 93 6.11 -5.01 19.21
C VAL A 93 6.18 -3.51 19.50
N HIS A 94 5.07 -2.77 19.35
CA HIS A 94 5.03 -1.33 19.64
C HIS A 94 5.13 -1.02 21.14
N GLU A 95 4.66 -1.92 22.01
CA GLU A 95 4.79 -1.78 23.47
C GLU A 95 6.26 -1.96 23.89
N LEU A 96 6.91 -3.03 23.42
CA LEU A 96 8.33 -3.28 23.64
C LEU A 96 9.22 -2.14 23.12
N PHE A 97 8.88 -1.58 21.94
CA PHE A 97 9.56 -0.41 21.40
C PHE A 97 9.45 0.81 22.33
N LEU A 98 8.25 1.11 22.84
CA LEU A 98 8.04 2.24 23.74
C LEU A 98 8.73 2.04 25.09
N GLU A 99 8.83 0.81 25.58
CA GLU A 99 9.62 0.47 26.77
C GLU A 99 11.11 0.71 26.53
N GLN A 100 11.66 0.21 25.41
CA GLN A 100 13.04 0.47 25.04
C GLN A 100 13.33 1.97 24.90
N ALA A 101 12.41 2.73 24.31
CA ALA A 101 12.56 4.16 24.15
C ALA A 101 12.59 4.93 25.48
N LYS A 102 11.94 4.42 26.53
CA LYS A 102 12.04 4.96 27.89
C LYS A 102 13.38 4.61 28.54
N LEU A 103 13.91 3.41 28.30
CA LEU A 103 15.17 2.95 28.89
C LEU A 103 16.39 3.66 28.28
N THR A 104 16.40 3.87 26.97
CA THR A 104 17.56 4.44 26.25
C THR A 104 17.14 5.58 25.30
N PRO A 105 16.60 6.69 25.82
CA PRO A 105 15.98 7.74 25.00
C PRO A 105 16.96 8.40 24.00
N THR A 106 18.21 8.60 24.40
CA THR A 106 19.24 9.27 23.60
C THR A 106 20.00 8.34 22.66
N ALA A 107 19.77 7.02 22.74
CA ALA A 107 20.41 6.07 21.86
C ALA A 107 19.85 6.17 20.43
N THR A 108 20.68 5.87 19.45
CA THR A 108 20.28 5.80 18.04
C THR A 108 19.29 4.66 17.81
N ALA A 109 18.13 4.98 17.24
CA ALA A 109 17.11 4.01 16.84
C ALA A 109 17.18 3.70 15.34
N LEU A 110 17.36 4.73 14.49
CA LEU A 110 17.43 4.59 13.04
C LEU A 110 18.63 5.34 12.46
N VAL A 111 19.23 4.75 11.42
CA VAL A 111 20.26 5.38 10.59
C VAL A 111 19.81 5.34 9.13
N LEU A 112 19.69 6.51 8.51
CA LEU A 112 19.12 6.71 7.17
C LEU A 112 20.09 7.55 6.33
N PRO A 113 21.03 6.91 5.58
CA PRO A 113 22.11 7.62 4.87
C PRO A 113 21.64 8.66 3.84
N HIS A 114 20.42 8.49 3.32
CA HIS A 114 19.88 9.31 2.23
C HIS A 114 18.86 10.37 2.70
N GLU A 115 18.67 10.54 4.01
CA GLU A 115 17.80 11.58 4.58
C GLU A 115 18.60 12.76 5.11
N ALA A 116 17.97 13.94 5.14
CA ALA A 116 18.55 15.17 5.70
C ALA A 116 18.97 14.99 7.17
N LYS A 117 18.22 14.20 7.93
CA LYS A 117 18.58 13.75 9.26
C LYS A 117 18.99 12.28 9.22
N THR A 118 20.29 12.05 9.20
CA THR A 118 20.85 10.70 9.03
C THR A 118 20.65 9.79 10.25
N VAL A 119 20.43 10.37 11.44
CA VAL A 119 20.32 9.62 12.70
C VAL A 119 19.09 10.08 13.46
N VAL A 120 18.22 9.14 13.85
CA VAL A 120 17.04 9.38 14.68
C VAL A 120 17.21 8.63 15.99
N THR A 121 17.00 9.31 17.12
CA THR A 121 17.07 8.69 18.45
C THR A 121 15.77 7.99 18.82
N TYR A 122 15.81 7.10 19.81
CA TYR A 122 14.62 6.43 20.34
C TYR A 122 13.55 7.40 20.83
N GLN A 123 13.96 8.48 21.52
CA GLN A 123 13.04 9.50 22.02
C GLN A 123 12.29 10.19 20.87
N GLU A 124 13.02 10.64 19.85
CA GLU A 124 12.45 11.34 18.70
C GLU A 124 11.51 10.43 17.90
N LEU A 125 11.91 9.18 17.70
CA LEU A 125 11.08 8.19 17.01
C LEU A 125 9.79 7.92 17.80
N ALA A 126 9.89 7.74 19.13
CA ALA A 126 8.74 7.47 19.98
C ALA A 126 7.76 8.65 20.02
N GLU A 127 8.26 9.88 20.00
CA GLU A 127 7.43 11.08 19.96
C GLU A 127 6.65 11.18 18.64
N ALA A 128 7.32 10.98 17.50
CA ALA A 128 6.67 10.94 16.19
C ALA A 128 5.63 9.81 16.08
N VAL A 129 5.94 8.62 16.60
CA VAL A 129 5.01 7.48 16.65
C VAL A 129 3.76 7.80 17.45
N ARG A 130 3.90 8.41 18.64
CA ARG A 130 2.75 8.79 19.48
C ARG A 130 1.89 9.87 18.82
N GLN A 131 2.52 10.86 18.19
CA GLN A 131 1.79 11.91 17.47
C GLN A 131 0.96 11.31 16.33
N LEU A 132 1.56 10.42 15.52
CA LEU A 132 0.83 9.76 14.44
C LEU A 132 -0.29 8.86 14.98
N ALA A 133 -0.03 8.08 16.03
CA ALA A 133 -1.05 7.22 16.62
C ALA A 133 -2.27 8.02 17.11
N ALA A 134 -2.03 9.16 17.78
CA ALA A 134 -3.11 10.05 18.22
C ALA A 134 -3.95 10.59 17.04
N VAL A 135 -3.31 10.94 15.92
CA VAL A 135 -4.02 11.36 14.71
C VAL A 135 -4.83 10.20 14.11
N LEU A 136 -4.26 9.00 14.03
CA LEU A 136 -4.96 7.82 13.51
C LEU A 136 -6.15 7.41 14.39
N GLU A 137 -6.02 7.51 15.71
CA GLU A 137 -7.12 7.29 16.65
C GLU A 137 -8.26 8.28 16.42
N GLN A 138 -7.94 9.57 16.23
CA GLN A 138 -8.94 10.60 15.90
C GLN A 138 -9.65 10.33 14.56
N LEU A 139 -8.96 9.68 13.62
CA LEU A 139 -9.51 9.25 12.34
C LEU A 139 -10.28 7.91 12.43
N GLY A 140 -10.34 7.28 13.61
CA GLY A 140 -11.07 6.02 13.83
C GLY A 140 -10.34 4.79 13.27
N ALA A 141 -9.02 4.79 13.20
CA ALA A 141 -8.24 3.68 12.64
C ALA A 141 -8.21 2.41 13.51
N ASN A 142 -8.74 2.45 14.74
CA ASN A 142 -8.72 1.30 15.64
C ASN A 142 -9.51 0.12 15.04
N GLY A 143 -8.85 -1.04 14.89
CA GLY A 143 -9.43 -2.22 14.26
C GLY A 143 -9.50 -2.17 12.73
N GLU A 144 -8.99 -1.11 12.10
CA GLU A 144 -8.92 -0.95 10.64
C GLU A 144 -7.53 -1.30 10.10
N ILE A 145 -7.37 -1.24 8.77
CA ILE A 145 -6.07 -1.42 8.08
C ILE A 145 -5.64 -0.09 7.47
N VAL A 146 -4.45 0.38 7.85
CA VAL A 146 -3.81 1.57 7.30
C VAL A 146 -2.89 1.18 6.14
N ALA A 147 -3.24 1.62 4.92
CA ALA A 147 -2.39 1.44 3.76
C ALA A 147 -1.21 2.42 3.80
N LEU A 148 0.01 1.91 3.62
CA LEU A 148 1.26 2.68 3.68
C LEU A 148 1.92 2.69 2.30
N SER A 149 1.75 3.79 1.58
CA SER A 149 2.45 4.06 0.31
C SER A 149 3.56 5.07 0.58
N LEU A 150 4.68 4.57 1.11
CA LEU A 150 5.82 5.38 1.52
C LEU A 150 7.11 4.70 1.07
N PRO A 151 8.08 5.46 0.52
CA PRO A 151 9.41 4.92 0.27
C PRO A 151 10.10 4.59 1.60
N ARG A 152 11.17 3.79 1.53
CA ARG A 152 12.00 3.47 2.70
C ARG A 152 12.52 4.76 3.34
N SER A 153 12.02 5.06 4.52
CA SER A 153 12.28 6.30 5.24
C SER A 153 12.00 6.15 6.74
N SER A 154 12.43 7.12 7.54
CA SER A 154 12.04 7.26 8.95
C SER A 154 10.51 7.27 9.10
N LEU A 155 9.81 7.96 8.20
CA LEU A 155 8.35 8.05 8.19
C LEU A 155 7.70 6.68 8.00
N GLN A 156 8.25 5.79 7.17
CA GLN A 156 7.72 4.45 6.99
C GLN A 156 7.72 3.66 8.32
N VAL A 157 8.81 3.75 9.09
CA VAL A 157 8.91 3.10 10.40
C VAL A 157 7.93 3.73 11.40
N VAL A 158 7.84 5.07 11.41
CA VAL A 158 6.86 5.81 12.21
C VAL A 158 5.44 5.37 11.89
N SER A 159 5.11 5.19 10.61
CA SER A 159 3.79 4.78 10.16
C SER A 159 3.42 3.36 10.59
N ILE A 160 4.35 2.42 10.49
CA ILE A 160 4.12 1.04 10.96
C ILE A 160 3.87 1.04 12.47
N LEU A 161 4.76 1.65 13.26
CA LEU A 161 4.64 1.67 14.72
C LEU A 161 3.42 2.49 15.19
N GLY A 162 3.12 3.60 14.52
CA GLY A 162 1.97 4.46 14.81
C GLY A 162 0.64 3.77 14.52
N ALA A 163 0.53 3.05 13.40
CA ALA A 163 -0.66 2.24 13.09
C ALA A 163 -0.88 1.15 14.15
N LEU A 164 0.18 0.41 14.49
CA LEU A 164 0.10 -0.63 15.52
C LEU A 164 -0.27 -0.05 16.90
N LEU A 165 0.29 1.10 17.26
CA LEU A 165 -0.01 1.79 18.52
C LEU A 165 -1.45 2.29 18.58
N ALA A 166 -2.02 2.77 17.46
CA ALA A 166 -3.43 3.16 17.35
C ALA A 166 -4.41 1.96 17.38
N GLY A 167 -3.89 0.72 17.43
CA GLY A 167 -4.68 -0.50 17.36
C GLY A 167 -5.16 -0.85 15.94
N ALA A 168 -4.47 -0.35 14.92
CA ALA A 168 -4.71 -0.66 13.52
C ALA A 168 -3.72 -1.71 12.99
N GLY A 169 -4.11 -2.42 11.94
CA GLY A 169 -3.17 -3.14 11.08
C GLY A 169 -2.51 -2.21 10.07
N TYR A 170 -1.38 -2.61 9.48
CA TYR A 170 -0.76 -1.89 8.37
C TYR A 170 -0.68 -2.77 7.12
N LEU A 171 -0.78 -2.15 5.95
CA LEU A 171 -0.60 -2.79 4.65
C LEU A 171 0.41 -1.98 3.83
N PRO A 172 1.63 -2.49 3.60
CA PRO A 172 2.56 -1.86 2.67
C PRO A 172 1.99 -1.87 1.26
N MET A 173 1.97 -0.70 0.62
CA MET A 173 1.60 -0.53 -0.78
C MET A 173 2.86 -0.10 -1.54
N ASP A 174 3.12 -0.77 -2.65
CA ASP A 174 4.23 -0.44 -3.53
C ASP A 174 3.88 0.82 -4.34
N ASP A 175 4.77 1.82 -4.30
CA ASP A 175 4.64 3.07 -5.05
C ASP A 175 5.36 3.02 -6.40
N THR A 176 6.01 1.90 -6.76
CA THR A 176 6.80 1.74 -8.00
C THR A 176 6.02 1.18 -9.19
N GLY A 177 4.69 1.09 -9.10
CA GLY A 177 3.84 0.67 -10.21
C GLY A 177 3.82 1.69 -11.36
N PRO A 178 3.77 1.25 -12.64
CA PRO A 178 3.59 2.17 -13.76
C PRO A 178 2.20 2.84 -13.70
N GLU A 179 2.15 4.16 -13.95
CA GLU A 179 0.92 4.97 -14.06
C GLU A 179 0.07 4.62 -15.30
#